data_AF-A0A950F6L0-F1
#
_entry.id   AF-A0A950F6L0-F1
#
_cell.length_a   1.000
_cell.length_b   1.000
_cell.length_c   1.000
_cell.angle_alpha   90.00
_cell.angle_beta   90.00
_cell.angle_gamma   90.00
#
_symmetry.space_group_name_H-M   'P 1'
#
loop_
_entity.id
_entity.type
_entity.pdbx_description
1 polymer ?
#
loop_
_entity_poly.entity_id
_entity_poly.type
_entity_poly.pdbx_seq_one_letter_code
_entity_poly.pdbx_strand_id
1 'polypeptide(L)' 'MIKWSKFGVVLGLLGLCDPATALLHAQVIERDTKITGPRGRSINRQVDIERGPGSFQRQVQIQRPGGTLERSTT' A
#
# COMPACT_ATOMS: atom_id res chain seq x y z
N MET A 1 38.50 16.66 38.91
CA MET A 1 37.37 17.41 38.32
C MET A 1 37.09 16.84 36.93
N ILE A 2 36.02 16.07 36.78
CA ILE A 2 35.71 15.36 35.53
C ILE A 2 34.53 16.07 34.84
N LYS A 3 34.80 16.69 33.70
CA LYS A 3 33.82 17.45 32.89
C LYS A 3 33.04 16.49 31.99
N TRP A 4 31.84 16.09 32.41
CA TRP A 4 30.90 15.24 31.66
C TRP A 4 29.98 15.98 30.68
N SER A 5 30.27 17.25 30.38
CA SER A 5 29.35 18.11 29.62
C SER A 5 29.32 17.83 28.10
N LYS A 6 30.27 17.07 27.55
CA LYS A 6 30.39 16.91 26.08
C LYS A 6 29.75 15.63 25.53
N PHE A 7 29.35 14.69 26.37
CA PHE A 7 28.74 13.43 25.91
C PHE A 7 27.24 13.54 25.63
N GLY A 8 26.53 14.49 26.26
CA GLY A 8 25.08 14.66 26.06
C GLY A 8 24.70 15.26 24.69
N VAL A 9 25.59 16.04 24.06
CA VAL A 9 25.28 16.75 22.81
C VAL A 9 25.36 15.84 21.59
N VAL A 10 26.22 14.81 21.60
CA VAL A 10 26.34 13.85 20.49
C VAL A 10 25.16 12.89 20.44
N LEU A 11 24.60 12.51 21.60
CA LEU A 11 23.38 11.69 21.64
C LEU A 11 22.13 12.46 21.18
N GLY A 12 22.07 13.77 21.42
CA GLY A 12 20.97 14.62 20.97
C GLY A 12 20.92 14.84 19.46
N LEU A 13 22.07 14.77 18.77
CA LEU A 13 22.16 14.92 17.31
C LEU A 13 21.89 13.61 16.55
N LEU A 14 22.16 12.46 17.16
CA LEU A 14 21.78 11.15 16.59
C LEU A 14 20.29 10.81 16.82
N GLY A 15 19.64 11.45 17.78
CA GLY A 15 18.19 11.30 18.04
C GLY A 15 17.27 12.08 17.08
N LEU A 16 17.83 12.86 16.16
CA LEU A 16 17.09 13.64 15.15
C LEU A 16 16.99 12.93 13.79
N CYS A 17 17.46 11.69 13.68
CA CYS A 17 17.04 10.82 12.58
C CYS A 17 15.66 10.27 12.95
N ASP A 18 14.64 11.08 12.73
CA ASP A 18 13.24 10.72 12.93
C ASP A 18 12.92 9.50 12.04
N PRO A 19 12.73 8.29 12.61
CA PRO A 19 12.37 7.13 11.81
C PRO A 19 10.94 7.25 11.24
N ALA A 20 10.20 8.33 11.54
CA ALA A 20 8.85 8.56 11.04
C ALA A 20 8.75 8.70 9.51
N THR A 21 9.86 8.94 8.80
CA THR A 21 9.87 8.93 7.32
C THR A 21 9.99 7.52 6.71
N ALA A 22 10.30 6.49 7.50
CA ALA A 22 10.46 5.11 7.03
C ALA A 22 9.16 4.30 7.04
N LEU A 23 8.00 4.94 7.17
CA LEU A 23 6.72 4.32 6.88
C LEU A 23 6.47 4.28 5.36
N LEU A 24 7.44 3.68 4.66
CA LEU A 24 7.29 3.04 3.36
C LEU A 24 6.36 1.83 3.53
N HIS A 25 5.11 2.10 3.91
CA HIS A 25 4.12 1.05 4.10
C HIS A 25 3.80 0.46 2.74
N ALA A 26 4.32 -0.75 2.50
CA ALA A 26 3.81 -1.56 1.44
C ALA A 26 2.31 -1.78 1.73
N GLN A 27 1.44 -1.20 0.90
CA GLN A 27 0.00 -1.22 1.11
C GLN A 27 -0.60 -2.26 0.19
N VAL A 28 -1.08 -3.36 0.78
CA VAL A 28 -1.90 -4.36 0.11
C VAL A 28 -3.37 -3.95 0.30
N ILE A 29 -4.09 -3.77 -0.80
CA ILE A 29 -5.52 -3.45 -0.79
C ILE A 29 -6.25 -4.47 -1.65
N GLU A 30 -7.05 -5.31 -1.00
CA GLU A 30 -8.00 -6.20 -1.64
C GLU A 30 -9.40 -5.56 -1.61
N ARG A 31 -10.11 -5.57 -2.74
CA ARG A 31 -11.49 -5.11 -2.84
C ARG A 31 -12.31 -6.08 -3.66
N ASP A 32 -13.33 -6.66 -3.04
CA ASP A 32 -14.42 -7.34 -3.74
C ASP A 32 -15.64 -6.41 -3.85
N THR A 33 -16.19 -6.27 -5.05
CA THR A 33 -17.31 -5.39 -5.34
C THR A 33 -18.30 -6.07 -6.28
N LYS A 34 -19.55 -6.19 -5.83
CA LYS A 34 -20.68 -6.56 -6.69
C LYS A 34 -21.29 -5.29 -7.30
N ILE A 35 -21.26 -5.19 -8.61
CA ILE A 35 -21.78 -4.04 -9.36
C ILE A 35 -23.01 -4.49 -10.13
N THR A 36 -24.18 -3.95 -9.79
CA THR A 36 -25.42 -4.20 -10.51
C THR A 36 -25.71 -3.06 -11.48
N GLY A 37 -25.83 -3.38 -12.76
CA GLY A 37 -26.13 -2.40 -13.80
C GLY A 37 -27.63 -2.09 -13.93
N PRO A 38 -28.00 -1.04 -14.68
CA PRO A 38 -29.39 -0.59 -14.86
C PRO A 38 -30.33 -1.65 -15.46
N ARG A 39 -29.78 -2.65 -16.16
CA ARG A 39 -30.52 -3.78 -16.73
C ARG A 39 -30.58 -5.00 -15.81
N GLY A 40 -30.32 -4.85 -14.51
CA GLY A 40 -30.35 -5.92 -13.51
C GLY A 40 -29.19 -6.93 -13.58
N ARG A 41 -28.32 -6.82 -14.59
CA ARG A 41 -27.13 -7.68 -14.71
C ARG A 41 -26.11 -7.27 -13.65
N SER A 42 -25.63 -8.24 -12.88
CA SER A 42 -24.57 -8.02 -11.89
C SER A 42 -23.25 -8.60 -12.37
N ILE A 43 -22.16 -7.92 -12.02
CA ILE A 43 -20.79 -8.42 -12.17
C ILE A 43 -20.14 -8.45 -10.80
N ASN A 44 -19.27 -9.42 -10.58
CA ASN A 44 -18.37 -9.44 -9.43
C ASN A 44 -16.99 -8.95 -9.89
N ARG A 45 -16.38 -8.07 -9.12
CA ARG A 45 -15.07 -7.50 -9.42
C ARG A 45 -14.17 -7.58 -8.20
N GLN A 46 -13.11 -8.35 -8.34
CA GLN A 46 -12.01 -8.45 -7.37
C GLN A 46 -10.82 -7.61 -7.86
N VAL A 47 -10.25 -6.82 -6.96
CA VAL A 47 -9.12 -5.94 -7.24
C VAL A 47 -8.10 -6.09 -6.14
N ASP A 48 -6.91 -6.56 -6.52
CA ASP A 48 -5.76 -6.67 -5.64
C ASP A 48 -4.73 -5.64 -6.05
N ILE A 49 -4.34 -4.78 -5.11
CA ILE A 49 -3.35 -3.73 -5.34
C ILE A 49 -2.26 -3.90 -4.31
N GLU A 50 -1.04 -4.08 -4.78
CA GLU A 50 0.16 -4.08 -3.95
C GLU A 50 0.97 -2.83 -4.31
N ARG A 51 1.14 -1.94 -3.34
CA ARG A 51 2.03 -0.77 -3.49
C ARG A 51 3.23 -0.99 -2.61
N GLY A 52 4.42 -0.87 -3.16
CA GLY A 52 5.67 -0.87 -2.42
C GLY A 52 6.52 0.35 -2.74
N PRO A 53 7.65 0.53 -2.06
CA PRO A 53 8.59 1.60 -2.38
C PRO A 53 9.15 1.42 -3.79
N GLY A 54 8.73 2.29 -4.72
CA GLY A 54 9.16 2.22 -6.13
C GLY A 54 8.50 1.11 -6.96
N SER A 55 7.49 0.41 -6.43
CA SER A 55 6.75 -0.63 -7.14
C SER A 55 5.24 -0.45 -6.99
N PHE A 56 4.51 -0.74 -8.07
CA PHE A 56 3.05 -0.72 -8.08
C PHE A 56 2.57 -1.93 -8.87
N GLN A 57 1.79 -2.81 -8.25
CA GLN A 57 1.19 -3.93 -8.95
C GLN A 57 -0.31 -3.95 -8.71
N ARG A 58 -1.07 -4.24 -9.77
CA ARG A 58 -2.53 -4.27 -9.73
C ARG A 58 -3.08 -5.42 -10.55
N GLN A 59 -3.77 -6.33 -9.87
CA GLN A 59 -4.56 -7.40 -10.47
C GLN A 59 -6.05 -6.98 -10.46
N VAL A 60 -6.76 -7.20 -11.56
CA VAL A 60 -8.21 -7.02 -11.64
C VAL A 60 -8.83 -8.26 -12.27
N GLN A 61 -9.76 -8.88 -11.55
CA GLN A 61 -10.60 -9.96 -12.07
C GLN A 61 -12.06 -9.50 -12.08
N ILE A 62 -12.73 -9.65 -13.22
CA ILE A 62 -14.15 -9.31 -13.38
C ILE A 62 -14.88 -10.55 -13.87
N GLN A 63 -15.76 -11.08 -13.02
CA GLN A 63 -16.64 -12.18 -13.36
C GLN A 63 -17.98 -11.61 -13.83
N ARG A 64 -18.34 -11.87 -15.08
CA ARG A 64 -19.59 -11.42 -15.69
C ARG A 64 -20.29 -12.58 -16.39
N PRO A 65 -21.62 -12.55 -16.55
CA PRO A 65 -22.36 -13.65 -17.19
C PRO A 65 -21.90 -14.03 -18.60
N GLY A 66 -21.16 -13.15 -19.29
CA GLY A 66 -20.61 -13.37 -20.62
C GLY A 66 -19.12 -13.74 -20.65
N GLY A 67 -18.56 -14.20 -19.53
CA GLY A 67 -17.16 -14.64 -19.43
C GLY A 67 -16.33 -13.82 -18.42
N THR A 68 -15.20 -14.37 -17.99
CA THR A 68 -14.30 -13.70 -17.04
C THR A 68 -13.32 -12.80 -17.79
N LEU A 69 -13.06 -11.60 -17.26
CA LEU A 69 -11.99 -10.72 -17.71
C LEU A 69 -10.92 -10.63 -16.64
N GLU A 70 -9.68 -10.90 -17.03
CA GLU A 70 -8.51 -10.79 -16.18
C GLU A 70 -7.54 -9.76 -16.76
N ARG A 71 -7.03 -8.87 -15.92
CA ARG A 71 -6.06 -7.85 -16.30
C ARG A 71 -5.05 -7.64 -15.19
N SER A 72 -3.77 -7.69 -15.53
CA SER A 72 -2.66 -7.31 -14.65
C SER A 72 -2.00 -6.03 -15.16
N THR A 73 -1.45 -5.23 -14.25
CA THR A 73 -0.70 -4.01 -14.56
C THR A 73 0.40 -3.84 -13.52
N THR A 74 1.62 -3.58 -13.99
CA THR A 74 2.83 -3.39 -13.20
C THR A 74 3.43 -2.01 -13.49
#